data_AF-A0A7Y2NCX2-F1
#
_entry.id   AF-A0A7Y2NCX2-F1
#
_cell.length_a   1.000
_cell.length_b   1.000
_cell.length_c   1.000
_cell.angle_alpha   90.00
_cell.angle_beta   90.00
_cell.angle_gamma   90.00
#
_symmetry.space_group_name_H-M   'P 1'
#
loop_
_entity.id
_entity.type
_entity.pdbx_description
1 polymer ?
#
loop_
_entity_poly.entity_id
_entity_poly.type
_entity_poly.pdbx_seq_one_letter_code
_entity_poly.pdbx_strand_id
1 'polypeptide(L)'
;VLIAVSDTGPGIDPEDVPRLFDRLYVAQKYRPVRPEGSGLGLAIVKQLCEAMNGAVSVESRLGVGTTVTVRLPVGEVWSSHSADG
;
A
#
# COMPACT_ATOMS: atom_id res chain seq x y z
N VAL A 1 7.48 -9.63 -9.47
CA VAL A 1 6.31 -8.86 -9.97
C VAL A 1 6.31 -7.49 -9.33
N LEU A 2 6.03 -6.43 -10.11
CA LEU A 2 5.81 -5.07 -9.61
C LEU A 2 4.39 -4.66 -9.94
N ILE A 3 3.67 -4.12 -8.95
CA ILE A 3 2.31 -3.60 -9.09
C ILE A 3 2.34 -2.18 -8.55
N ALA A 4 1.99 -1.20 -9.38
CA ALA A 4 1.90 0.20 -9.00
C ALA A 4 0.45 0.67 -9.11
N VAL A 5 -0.04 1.36 -8.08
CA VAL A 5 -1.35 2.00 -8.06
C VAL A 5 -1.13 3.49 -7.88
N SER A 6 -1.58 4.28 -8.86
CA SER A 6 -1.44 5.73 -8.87
C SER A 6 -2.80 6.40 -8.81
N ASP A 7 -2.91 7.45 -8.01
CA ASP A 7 -4.04 8.38 -7.98
C ASP A 7 -3.62 9.79 -8.43
N THR A 8 -4.61 10.62 -8.74
CA THR A 8 -4.44 12.05 -9.04
C THR A 8 -5.01 12.93 -7.92
N GLY A 9 -4.98 12.41 -6.69
CA GLY A 9 -5.51 13.10 -5.51
C GLY A 9 -4.60 14.23 -5.03
N PRO A 10 -4.87 14.77 -3.83
CA PRO A 10 -4.14 15.94 -3.32
C PRO A 10 -2.67 15.64 -2.93
N GLY A 11 -2.24 14.38 -2.93
CA GLY A 11 -0.91 13.98 -2.49
C GLY A 11 -0.69 14.11 -0.98
N ILE A 12 0.42 13.59 -0.48
CA ILE A 12 0.70 13.44 0.94
C ILE A 12 1.80 14.42 1.35
N ASP A 13 1.67 14.99 2.56
CA ASP A 13 2.68 15.87 3.12
C ASP A 13 3.99 15.07 3.34
N PRO A 14 5.17 15.54 2.88
CA PRO A 14 6.43 14.81 3.02
C PRO A 14 6.74 14.39 4.46
N GLU A 15 6.27 15.14 5.46
CA GLU A 15 6.43 14.82 6.89
C GLU A 15 5.61 13.60 7.33
N ASP A 16 4.49 13.33 6.64
CA ASP A 16 3.58 12.22 6.94
C ASP A 16 4.03 10.92 6.23
N VAL A 17 4.77 11.02 5.12
CA VAL A 17 5.22 9.88 4.29
C VAL A 17 5.93 8.77 5.09
N PRO A 18 6.89 9.08 5.99
CA PRO A 18 7.60 8.05 6.76
C PRO A 18 6.69 7.23 7.69
N ARG A 19 5.50 7.77 8.01
CA ARG A 19 4.57 7.22 8.99
C ARG A 19 3.37 6.51 8.38
N LEU A 20 3.23 6.53 7.05
CA LEU A 20 2.06 5.97 6.35
C LEU A 20 1.81 4.49 6.61
N PHE A 21 2.86 3.75 6.99
CA PHE A 21 2.77 2.33 7.31
C PHE A 21 2.60 2.05 8.81
N ASP A 22 2.56 3.08 9.65
CA ASP A 22 2.28 2.94 11.07
C ASP A 22 0.82 2.56 11.28
N ARG A 23 0.56 1.59 12.17
CA ARG A 23 -0.82 1.20 12.51
C ARG A 23 -1.55 2.36 13.16
N LEU A 24 -2.81 2.56 12.77
CA LEU A 24 -3.70 3.59 13.31
C LEU A 24 -3.27 5.03 13.01
N TYR A 25 -2.23 5.21 12.18
CA TYR A 25 -1.81 6.53 11.77
C TYR A 25 -2.71 7.06 10.64
N VAL A 26 -3.14 8.30 10.80
CA VAL A 26 -3.93 9.06 9.83
C VAL A 26 -3.35 10.46 9.78
N ALA A 27 -2.91 10.89 8.59
CA ALA A 27 -2.33 12.20 8.36
C ALA A 27 -3.30 13.32 8.78
N GLN A 28 -2.80 14.35 9.48
CA GLN A 28 -3.66 15.35 10.13
C GLN A 28 -4.49 16.19 9.14
N LYS A 29 -3.93 16.50 7.95
CA LYS A 29 -4.64 17.22 6.88
C LYS A 29 -5.78 16.42 6.24
N TYR A 30 -5.83 15.11 6.49
CA TYR A 30 -6.88 14.20 6.05
C TYR A 30 -7.86 13.84 7.17
N ARG A 31 -8.03 14.71 8.18
CA ARG A 31 -9.18 14.64 9.09
C ARG A 31 -10.34 15.47 8.51
N PRO A 32 -11.33 14.86 7.82
CA PRO A 32 -12.66 15.46 7.78
C PRO A 32 -13.22 15.49 9.21
N VAL A 33 -14.32 16.23 9.40
CA VAL A 33 -15.15 16.20 10.63
C VAL A 33 -15.58 14.76 11.00
N ARG A 34 -15.45 13.81 10.07
CA ARG A 34 -15.49 12.35 10.30
C ARG A 34 -14.20 11.72 9.74
N PRO A 35 -13.36 11.06 10.54
CA PRO A 35 -12.22 10.31 10.00
C PRO A 35 -12.75 9.16 9.15
N GLU A 36 -12.46 9.19 7.85
CA GLU A 36 -12.75 8.08 6.96
C GLU A 36 -11.57 7.11 7.00
N GLY A 37 -11.76 5.95 7.64
CA GLY A 37 -10.75 4.89 7.75
C GLY A 37 -10.02 4.82 9.10
N SER A 38 -9.60 3.61 9.45
CA SER A 38 -8.95 3.28 10.73
C SER A 38 -7.44 3.49 10.75
N GLY A 39 -6.83 3.93 9.65
CA GLY A 39 -5.36 3.97 9.51
C GLY A 39 -4.70 2.59 9.52
N LEU A 40 -5.44 1.53 9.16
CA LEU A 40 -4.90 0.16 9.14
C LEU A 40 -4.49 -0.33 7.74
N GLY A 41 -5.03 0.25 6.67
CA GLY A 41 -4.88 -0.27 5.30
C GLY A 41 -3.43 -0.48 4.88
N LEU A 42 -2.61 0.57 4.91
CA LEU A 42 -1.20 0.49 4.50
C LEU A 42 -0.35 -0.34 5.45
N ALA A 43 -0.65 -0.33 6.76
CA ALA A 43 0.04 -1.20 7.71
C ALA A 43 -0.20 -2.69 7.39
N ILE A 44 -1.44 -3.07 7.04
CA ILE A 44 -1.78 -4.43 6.60
C ILE A 44 -1.04 -4.78 5.30
N VAL A 45 -1.01 -3.86 4.33
CA VAL A 45 -0.30 -4.07 3.06
C VAL A 45 1.19 -4.34 3.31
N LYS A 46 1.85 -3.56 4.17
CA LYS A 46 3.26 -3.77 4.53
C LYS A 46 3.49 -5.15 5.13
N GLN A 47 2.66 -5.54 6.12
CA GLN A 47 2.78 -6.85 6.76
C GLN A 47 2.58 -8.00 5.77
N LEU A 48 1.61 -7.91 4.87
CA LEU A 48 1.37 -8.93 3.84
C LEU A 48 2.53 -9.00 2.84
N CYS A 49 3.04 -7.85 2.37
CA CYS A 49 4.19 -7.82 1.47
C CYS A 49 5.41 -8.46 2.11
N GLU A 50 5.73 -8.11 3.36
CA GLU A 50 6.85 -8.69 4.11
C GLU A 50 6.68 -10.20 4.32
N ALA A 51 5.47 -10.66 4.65
CA ALA A 51 5.16 -12.09 4.78
C ALA A 51 5.33 -12.87 3.47
N MET A 52 5.19 -12.20 2.33
CA MET A 52 5.42 -12.76 0.99
C MET A 52 6.86 -12.55 0.48
N ASN A 53 7.82 -12.20 1.35
CA ASN A 53 9.20 -11.86 0.98
C ASN A 53 9.30 -10.72 -0.06
N GLY A 54 8.32 -9.82 -0.03
CA GLY A 54 8.22 -8.65 -0.88
C GLY A 54 8.47 -7.35 -0.11
N ALA A 55 8.13 -6.24 -0.77
CA ALA A 55 8.24 -4.89 -0.23
C ALA A 55 7.12 -4.00 -0.76
N VAL A 56 6.83 -2.91 -0.05
CA VAL A 56 5.94 -1.84 -0.49
C VAL A 56 6.62 -0.48 -0.32
N SER A 57 6.44 0.43 -1.27
CA SER A 57 6.91 1.82 -1.21
C SER A 57 5.81 2.80 -1.59
N VAL A 58 5.97 4.06 -1.18
CA VAL A 58 5.07 5.16 -1.53
C VAL A 58 5.90 6.32 -2.06
N GLU A 59 5.46 6.86 -3.18
CA GLU A 59 5.94 8.12 -3.73
C GLU A 59 4.73 9.07 -3.84
N SER A 60 4.82 10.25 -3.26
CA SER A 60 3.72 11.20 -3.28
C SER A 60 4.22 12.62 -3.42
N ARG A 61 3.44 13.44 -4.12
CA ARG A 61 3.70 14.87 -4.27
C ARG A 61 2.41 15.65 -4.08
N LEU A 62 2.45 16.63 -3.18
CA LEU A 62 1.34 17.54 -2.94
C LEU A 62 0.86 18.20 -4.25
N GLY A 63 -0.45 18.14 -4.47
CA GLY A 63 -1.14 18.67 -5.66
C GLY A 63 -0.98 17.85 -6.93
N VAL A 64 -0.29 16.71 -6.89
CA VAL A 64 -0.07 15.84 -8.06
C VAL A 64 -0.73 14.48 -7.89
N GLY A 65 -0.55 13.85 -6.72
CA GLY A 65 -1.11 12.55 -6.42
C GLY A 65 -0.13 11.64 -5.69
N THR A 66 -0.52 10.38 -5.52
CA THR A 66 0.27 9.36 -4.83
C THR A 66 0.40 8.12 -5.70
N THR A 67 1.56 7.46 -5.63
CA THR A 67 1.79 6.13 -6.19
C THR A 67 2.26 5.20 -5.09
N VAL A 68 1.55 4.08 -4.91
CA VAL A 68 1.94 2.99 -4.02
C VAL A 68 2.44 1.83 -4.89
N THR A 69 3.65 1.36 -4.62
CA THR A 69 4.28 0.27 -5.39
C THR A 69 4.51 -0.93 -4.50
N VAL A 70 3.98 -2.09 -4.91
CA VAL A 70 4.22 -3.39 -4.29
C VAL A 70 5.16 -4.22 -5.17
N ARG A 71 6.21 -4.77 -4.56
CA ARG A 71 7.17 -5.66 -5.18
C ARG A 71 7.09 -7.03 -4.52
N LEU A 72 6.74 -8.05 -5.28
CA LEU A 72 6.70 -9.44 -4.81
C LEU A 72 7.67 -10.31 -5.60
N PRO A 73 8.30 -11.33 -5.00
CA PRO A 73 9.01 -12.35 -5.75
C PRO A 73 8.05 -13.09 -6.69
N VAL A 74 8.58 -13.63 -7.79
CA VAL A 74 7.80 -14.51 -8.66
C VAL A 74 7.79 -15.89 -8.00
N GLY A 75 6.62 -16.34 -7.57
CA GLY A 75 6.44 -17.71 -7.07
C GLY A 75 6.43 -18.72 -8.21
N GLU A 76 6.50 -20.01 -7.87
CA GLU A 76 6.32 -21.05 -8.87
C GLU A 76 4.91 -20.98 -9.47
N VAL A 77 4.83 -21.25 -10.77
CA VAL A 77 3.55 -21.35 -11.48
C VAL A 77 2.82 -22.56 -10.90
N TRP A 78 1.66 -22.31 -10.30
CA TRP A 78 0.78 -23.38 -9.86
C TRP A 78 0.39 -24.23 -11.08
N SER A 79 0.94 -25.43 -11.17
CA SER A 79 0.52 -26.41 -12.16
C SER A 79 -0.75 -27.07 -11.64
N SER A 80 -1.87 -26.83 -12.33
CA SER A 80 -3.12 -27.51 -12.03
C SER A 80 -2.92 -29.02 -12.12
N HIS A 81 -3.09 -29.73 -11.01
CA HIS A 81 -3.38 -31.16 -11.08
C HIS A 81 -4.77 -31.30 -11.69
N SER A 82 -4.83 -31.99 -12.82
CA SER A 82 -6.06 -32.54 -13.36
C SER A 82 -6.78 -33.29 -12.24
N ALA A 83 -8.02 -32.90 -11.96
CA ALA A 83 -8.92 -33.73 -11.18
C ALA A 83 -9.45 -34.82 -12.12
N ASP A 84 -8.68 -35.88 -12.29
CA ASP A 84 -9.12 -37.15 -12.84
C ASP A 84 -9.12 -38.21 -11.74
N GLY A 85 -10.35 -38.63 -11.37
CA GLY A 85 -10.65 -39.63 -10.34
C GLY A 85 -12.09 -39.51 -9.85
#